data_AF-A0A0F2LMV6-F1
#
_entry.id   AF-A0A0F2LMV6-F1
#
_cell.length_a   1.000
_cell.length_b   1.000
_cell.length_c   1.000
_cell.angle_alpha   90.00
_cell.angle_beta   90.00
_cell.angle_gamma   90.00
#
_symmetry.space_group_name_H-M   'P 1'
#
loop_
_entity.id
_entity.type
_entity.pdbx_description
1 polymer ?
#
loop_
_entity_poly.entity_id
_entity_poly.type
_entity_poly.pdbx_seq_one_letter_code
_entity_poly.pdbx_strand_id
1 'polypeptide(L)'
;MANLDSVLANRLGSSLIGLLMFGSALYLVLTIHFSLSQLLGVALNFNPYPFYFVGLVIGFERLIFGITGDKRLYYLIMGEKSDLTIYFIQSIFIFGIIIGAYIGAYALFLSGILDRLAELGEGVSFVLFAISLLKMP
;
A
#
# COMPACT_ATOMS: atom_id res chain seq x y z
N MET A 1 -24.61 16.69 -9.54
CA MET A 1 -23.79 17.05 -8.37
C MET A 1 -23.30 15.80 -7.62
N ALA A 2 -24.16 14.82 -7.31
CA ALA A 2 -23.76 13.58 -6.62
C ALA A 2 -22.57 12.79 -7.22
N ASN A 3 -22.37 12.82 -8.55
CA ASN A 3 -21.22 12.16 -9.19
C ASN A 3 -19.91 12.97 -9.14
N LEU A 4 -19.98 14.29 -8.95
CA LEU A 4 -18.77 15.11 -8.89
C LEU A 4 -18.11 14.97 -7.51
N ASP A 5 -18.93 14.98 -6.47
CA ASP A 5 -18.49 14.84 -5.08
C ASP A 5 -17.88 13.47 -4.80
N SER A 6 -18.45 12.40 -5.39
CA SER A 6 -17.91 11.04 -5.25
C SER A 6 -16.56 10.85 -5.95
N VAL A 7 -16.38 11.47 -7.12
CA VAL A 7 -15.10 11.43 -7.86
C VAL A 7 -14.02 12.22 -7.12
N LEU A 8 -14.35 13.41 -6.62
CA LEU A 8 -13.43 14.21 -5.80
C LEU A 8 -13.06 13.49 -4.50
N ALA A 9 -14.03 12.89 -3.81
CA ALA A 9 -13.80 12.12 -2.59
C ALA A 9 -12.88 10.91 -2.85
N ASN A 10 -13.07 10.19 -3.95
CA ASN A 10 -12.21 9.05 -4.32
C ASN A 10 -10.78 9.48 -4.66
N ARG A 11 -10.61 10.64 -5.31
CA ARG A 11 -9.29 11.20 -5.60
C ARG A 11 -8.57 11.63 -4.33
N LEU A 12 -9.25 12.39 -3.47
CA LEU A 12 -8.70 12.81 -2.18
C LEU A 12 -8.36 11.62 -1.29
N GLY A 13 -9.27 10.64 -1.18
CA GLY A 13 -9.02 9.40 -0.44
C GLY A 13 -7.81 8.65 -0.98
N SER A 14 -7.67 8.55 -2.30
CA SER A 14 -6.50 7.89 -2.91
C SER A 14 -5.20 8.66 -2.67
N SER A 15 -5.21 10.00 -2.76
CA SER A 15 -4.06 10.82 -2.42
C SER A 15 -3.64 10.67 -0.95
N LEU A 16 -4.60 10.63 -0.02
CA LEU A 16 -4.30 10.46 1.41
C LEU A 16 -3.73 9.08 1.70
N ILE A 17 -4.31 8.02 1.13
CA ILE A 17 -3.78 6.66 1.23
C ILE A 17 -2.37 6.60 0.63
N GLY A 18 -2.19 7.21 -0.55
CA GLY A 18 -0.90 7.27 -1.24
C GLY A 18 0.16 8.01 -0.43
N LEU A 19 -0.17 9.16 0.17
CA LEU A 19 0.75 9.93 1.01
C LEU A 19 1.15 9.16 2.27
N LEU A 20 0.16 8.52 2.92
CA LEU A 20 0.40 7.72 4.11
C LEU A 20 1.36 6.58 3.77
N MET A 21 1.00 5.75 2.79
CA MET A 21 1.78 4.56 2.40
C MET A 21 3.16 4.92 1.84
N PHE A 22 3.24 5.89 0.92
CA PHE A 22 4.52 6.29 0.35
C PHE A 22 5.42 6.92 1.42
N GLY A 23 4.85 7.74 2.31
CA GLY A 23 5.59 8.40 3.38
C GLY A 23 6.14 7.42 4.41
N SER A 24 5.29 6.51 4.92
CA SER A 24 5.72 5.47 5.86
C SER A 24 6.75 4.53 5.24
N ALA A 25 6.49 4.04 4.02
CA ALA A 25 7.41 3.16 3.32
C ALA A 25 8.77 3.83 3.06
N LEU A 26 8.78 5.09 2.62
CA LEU A 26 10.02 5.83 2.37
C LEU A 26 10.84 5.99 3.66
N TYR A 27 10.18 6.34 4.77
CA TYR A 27 10.85 6.45 6.06
C TYR A 27 11.47 5.12 6.50
N LEU A 28 10.71 4.02 6.40
CA LEU A 28 11.18 2.69 6.79
C LEU A 28 12.35 2.24 5.91
N VAL A 29 12.26 2.41 4.59
CA VAL A 29 13.34 2.06 3.66
C VAL A 29 14.62 2.86 3.93
N LEU A 30 14.51 4.15 4.27
CA LEU A 30 15.68 4.99 4.57
C LEU A 30 16.31 4.67 5.94
N THR A 31 15.51 4.22 6.90
CA THR A 31 15.97 3.94 8.27
C THR A 31 16.61 2.54 8.36
N ILE A 32 16.15 1.60 7.52
CA ILE A 32 16.62 0.23 7.52
C ILE A 32 17.90 0.10 6.69
N HIS A 33 18.99 -0.26 7.36
CA HIS A 33 20.25 -0.60 6.71
C HIS A 33 20.16 -2.02 6.14
N PHE A 34 19.73 -2.11 4.89
CA PHE A 34 19.46 -3.38 4.22
C PHE A 34 20.75 -4.06 3.74
N SER A 35 20.97 -5.32 4.10
CA SER A 35 21.98 -6.17 3.47
C SER A 35 21.30 -7.26 2.62
N LEU A 36 21.87 -7.60 1.46
CA LEU A 36 21.36 -8.67 0.57
C LEU A 36 21.15 -10.02 1.29
N SER A 37 21.94 -10.28 2.34
CA SER A 37 21.79 -11.47 3.21
C SER A 37 20.50 -11.48 4.04
N GLN A 38 19.95 -10.31 4.40
CA GLN A 38 18.68 -10.21 5.14
C GLN A 38 17.47 -10.48 4.24
N LEU A 39 17.60 -10.30 2.92
CA LEU A 39 16.55 -10.64 1.94
C LEU A 39 16.23 -12.14 1.94
N LEU A 40 17.24 -12.99 2.15
CA LEU A 40 17.07 -14.44 2.30
C LEU A 40 16.51 -14.83 3.68
N GLY A 41 16.75 -13.98 4.69
CA GLY A 41 16.21 -14.14 6.05
C GLY A 41 14.74 -13.74 6.20
N VAL A 42 14.12 -13.14 5.18
CA VAL A 42 12.72 -12.70 5.17
C VAL A 42 11.76 -13.84 5.56
N ALA A 43 12.01 -15.04 5.03
CA ALA A 43 11.18 -16.21 5.29
C ALA A 43 11.41 -16.83 6.69
N LEU A 44 12.59 -16.63 7.28
CA LEU A 44 12.96 -17.24 8.56
C LEU A 44 12.70 -16.33 9.75
N ASN A 45 12.77 -15.01 9.56
CA ASN A 45 12.66 -14.02 10.63
C ASN A 45 11.34 -13.25 10.63
N PHE A 46 10.37 -13.63 9.78
CA PHE A 46 9.09 -12.92 9.63
C PHE A 46 9.32 -11.41 9.56
N ASN A 47 10.10 -10.99 8.57
CA ASN A 47 10.50 -9.61 8.43
C ASN A 47 9.67 -8.89 7.34
N PRO A 48 8.95 -7.80 7.64
CA PRO A 48 8.12 -7.10 6.66
C PRO A 48 8.87 -6.29 5.61
N TYR A 49 10.19 -6.15 5.69
CA TYR A 49 10.93 -5.18 4.88
C TYR A 49 10.71 -5.20 3.36
N PRO A 50 10.56 -6.36 2.68
CA PRO A 50 10.27 -6.37 1.26
C PRO A 50 8.95 -5.66 0.90
N PHE A 51 7.99 -5.63 1.82
CA PHE A 51 6.69 -5.02 1.60
C PHE A 51 6.73 -3.49 1.59
N TYR A 52 7.75 -2.86 2.17
CA TYR A 52 7.88 -1.39 2.07
C TYR A 52 8.17 -0.96 0.63
N PHE A 53 8.96 -1.73 -0.13
CA PHE A 53 9.14 -1.44 -1.55
C PHE A 53 7.84 -1.57 -2.33
N VAL A 54 6.98 -2.53 -1.95
CA VAL A 54 5.63 -2.66 -2.51
C VAL A 54 4.78 -1.43 -2.13
N GLY A 55 4.84 -1.00 -0.87
CA GLY A 55 4.18 0.21 -0.38
C GLY A 55 4.61 1.48 -1.11
N LEU A 56 5.91 1.63 -1.41
CA LEU A 56 6.42 2.73 -2.22
C LEU A 56 5.80 2.76 -3.62
N VAL A 57 5.81 1.62 -4.32
CA VAL A 57 5.30 1.53 -5.70
C VAL A 57 3.80 1.82 -5.74
N ILE A 58 3.03 1.16 -4.87
CA ILE A 58 1.57 1.34 -4.84
C ILE A 58 1.22 2.75 -4.31
N GLY A 59 1.97 3.28 -3.35
CA GLY A 59 1.73 4.60 -2.77
C GLY A 59 1.95 5.70 -3.80
N PHE A 60 3.02 5.57 -4.58
CA PHE A 60 3.30 6.46 -5.71
C PHE A 60 2.21 6.40 -6.78
N GLU A 61 1.76 5.20 -7.15
CA GLU A 61 0.65 5.01 -8.09
C GLU A 61 -0.62 5.74 -7.60
N ARG A 62 -0.95 5.61 -6.32
CA ARG A 62 -2.12 6.26 -5.70
C ARG A 62 -2.02 7.77 -5.66
N LEU A 63 -0.82 8.31 -5.45
CA LEU A 63 -0.57 9.75 -5.54
C LEU A 63 -0.83 10.25 -6.96
N ILE A 64 -0.30 9.55 -7.96
CA ILE A 64 -0.55 9.86 -9.37
C ILE A 64 -2.05 9.82 -9.65
N PHE A 65 -2.74 8.74 -9.30
CA PHE A 65 -4.18 8.60 -9.52
C PHE A 65 -4.99 9.72 -8.84
N GLY A 66 -4.67 10.08 -7.60
CA GLY A 66 -5.35 11.17 -6.92
C GLY A 66 -5.17 12.53 -7.61
N ILE A 67 -3.95 12.82 -8.09
CA ILE A 67 -3.61 14.07 -8.78
C ILE A 67 -4.23 14.12 -10.19
N THR A 68 -4.07 13.08 -10.99
CA THR A 68 -4.44 13.10 -12.42
C THR A 68 -5.84 12.57 -12.67
N GLY A 69 -6.36 11.71 -11.79
CA GLY A 69 -7.56 10.90 -12.04
C GLY A 69 -7.33 9.80 -13.08
N ASP A 70 -6.09 9.61 -13.55
CA ASP A 70 -5.76 8.66 -14.61
C ASP A 70 -5.53 7.27 -14.04
N LYS A 71 -6.36 6.32 -14.49
CA LYS A 71 -6.28 4.90 -14.12
C LYS A 71 -5.30 4.11 -14.99
N ARG A 72 -4.59 4.72 -15.95
CA ARG A 72 -3.70 3.99 -16.86
C ARG A 72 -2.60 3.22 -16.14
N LEU A 73 -2.03 3.81 -15.08
CA LEU A 73 -0.97 3.16 -14.31
C LEU A 73 -1.52 1.98 -13.49
N TYR A 74 -2.71 2.17 -12.89
CA TYR A 74 -3.50 1.10 -12.28
C TYR A 74 -3.81 -0.04 -13.26
N TYR A 75 -4.30 0.26 -14.47
CA TYR A 75 -4.62 -0.74 -15.49
C TYR A 75 -3.39 -1.40 -16.10
N LEU A 76 -2.25 -0.70 -16.18
CA LEU A 76 -0.97 -1.29 -16.60
C LEU A 76 -0.50 -2.36 -15.60
N ILE A 77 -0.71 -2.12 -14.30
CA ILE A 77 -0.35 -3.08 -13.25
C ILE A 77 -1.36 -4.25 -13.20
N MET A 78 -2.66 -3.98 -13.41
CA MET A 78 -3.72 -4.99 -13.29
C MET A 78 -4.05 -5.76 -14.57
N GLY A 79 -3.57 -5.30 -15.73
CA GLY A 79 -3.99 -5.78 -17.04
C GLY A 79 -5.36 -5.22 -17.45
N GLU A 80 -5.48 -4.74 -18.69
CA GLU A 80 -6.73 -4.20 -19.21
C GLU A 80 -7.81 -5.28 -19.36
N LYS A 81 -8.99 -5.05 -18.75
CA LYS A 81 -10.32 -5.62 -19.07
C LYS A 81 -10.31 -7.09 -19.52
N SER A 82 -9.68 -7.95 -18.74
CA SER A 82 -9.79 -9.39 -18.88
C SER A 82 -10.68 -9.93 -17.77
N ASP A 83 -11.32 -11.09 -17.97
CA ASP A 83 -12.02 -11.80 -16.89
C ASP A 83 -11.09 -12.09 -15.69
N LEU A 84 -9.77 -12.08 -15.92
CA LEU A 84 -8.73 -12.21 -14.90
C LEU A 84 -8.58 -10.96 -14.00
N THR A 85 -9.03 -9.78 -14.44
CA THR A 85 -8.89 -8.52 -13.68
C THR A 85 -9.65 -8.60 -12.34
N ILE A 86 -10.81 -9.27 -12.30
CA ILE A 86 -11.59 -9.45 -11.07
C ILE A 86 -10.83 -10.30 -10.05
N TYR A 87 -10.25 -11.42 -10.50
CA TYR A 87 -9.44 -12.29 -9.65
C TYR A 87 -8.17 -11.59 -9.15
N PHE A 88 -7.57 -10.74 -9.98
CA PHE A 88 -6.40 -9.95 -9.59
C PHE A 88 -6.75 -8.89 -8.53
N ILE A 89 -7.86 -8.17 -8.69
CA ILE A 89 -8.36 -7.21 -7.69
C ILE A 89 -8.65 -7.91 -6.37
N GLN A 90 -9.30 -9.08 -6.39
CA GLN A 90 -9.56 -9.88 -5.19
C GLN A 90 -8.27 -10.36 -4.53
N SER A 91 -7.27 -10.76 -5.32
CA SER A 91 -5.97 -11.20 -4.81
C SER A 91 -5.23 -10.04 -4.12
N ILE A 92 -5.20 -8.87 -4.74
CA ILE A 92 -4.60 -7.66 -4.16
C ILE A 92 -5.36 -7.21 -2.92
N PHE A 93 -6.69 -7.31 -2.91
CA PHE A 93 -7.51 -7.02 -1.74
C PHE A 93 -7.10 -7.89 -0.55
N ILE A 94 -7.09 -9.21 -0.74
CA ILE A 94 -6.71 -10.18 0.30
C ILE A 94 -5.26 -9.92 0.74
N PHE A 95 -4.35 -9.71 -0.22
CA PHE A 95 -2.96 -9.36 0.05
C PHE A 95 -2.83 -8.12 0.93
N GLY A 96 -3.50 -7.03 0.59
CA GLY A 96 -3.43 -5.78 1.35
C GLY A 96 -3.97 -5.91 2.77
N ILE A 97 -5.03 -6.70 2.98
CA ILE A 97 -5.54 -6.99 4.33
C ILE A 97 -4.53 -7.81 5.14
N ILE A 98 -4.03 -8.91 4.58
CA ILE A 98 -3.12 -9.83 5.28
C ILE A 98 -1.79 -9.13 5.61
N ILE A 99 -1.17 -8.49 4.62
CA ILE A 99 0.10 -7.79 4.80
C ILE A 99 -0.08 -6.58 5.71
N GLY A 100 -1.17 -5.82 5.54
CA GLY A 100 -1.43 -4.67 6.41
C GLY A 100 -1.60 -5.06 7.87
N ALA A 101 -2.36 -6.13 8.16
CA ALA A 101 -2.50 -6.66 9.51
C ALA A 101 -1.18 -7.21 10.06
N TYR A 102 -0.39 -7.89 9.22
CA TYR A 102 0.92 -8.42 9.59
C TYR A 102 1.93 -7.31 9.95
N ILE A 103 2.07 -6.27 9.12
CA ILE A 103 2.93 -5.12 9.40
C ILE A 103 2.45 -4.37 10.66
N GLY A 104 1.13 -4.17 10.79
CA GLY A 104 0.56 -3.54 11.98
C GLY A 104 0.82 -4.33 13.27
N ALA A 105 0.77 -5.66 13.22
CA ALA A 105 1.13 -6.52 14.34
C ALA A 105 2.64 -6.47 14.65
N TYR A 106 3.48 -6.42 13.61
CA TYR A 106 4.93 -6.29 13.74
C TYR A 106 5.33 -5.01 14.50
N ALA A 107 4.59 -3.91 14.30
CA ALA A 107 4.80 -2.65 15.01
C ALA A 107 4.77 -2.80 16.54
N LEU A 108 4.01 -3.75 17.09
CA LEU A 108 3.92 -3.96 18.54
C LEU A 108 5.25 -4.42 19.17
N PHE A 109 6.14 -5.00 18.37
CA PHE A 109 7.41 -5.59 18.83
C PHE A 109 8.61 -4.65 18.68
N LEU A 110 8.45 -3.50 18.01
CA LEU A 110 9.52 -2.52 17.87
C LEU A 110 9.73 -1.72 19.14
N SER A 111 10.92 -1.13 19.37
CA SER A 111 11.20 -0.30 20.55
C SER A 111 11.10 1.20 20.28
N GLY A 112 11.36 1.66 19.04
CA GLY A 112 11.33 3.06 18.65
C GLY A 112 9.91 3.58 18.39
N ILE A 113 9.50 4.70 19.02
CA ILE A 113 8.16 5.27 18.82
C ILE A 113 7.91 5.66 17.36
N LEU A 114 8.92 6.24 16.69
CA LEU A 114 8.81 6.66 15.29
C LEU A 114 8.70 5.45 14.37
N ASP A 115 9.51 4.42 14.60
CA ASP A 115 9.44 3.17 13.84
C ASP A 115 8.09 2.49 14.00
N ARG A 116 7.55 2.43 15.24
CA ARG A 116 6.20 1.92 15.50
C ARG A 116 5.12 2.66 14.74
N LEU A 117 5.18 3.99 14.75
CA LEU A 117 4.19 4.82 14.05
C LEU A 117 4.31 4.66 12.53
N ALA A 118 5.53 4.51 12.00
CA ALA A 118 5.75 4.27 10.60
C ALA A 118 5.24 2.89 10.16
N GLU A 119 5.53 1.83 10.90
CA GLU A 119 4.97 0.49 10.63
C GLU A 119 3.45 0.47 10.75
N LEU A 120 2.87 1.11 11.77
CA LEU A 120 1.41 1.21 11.89
C LEU A 120 0.81 1.99 10.72
N GLY A 121 1.45 3.10 10.32
CA GLY A 121 1.05 3.87 9.15
C GLY A 121 1.07 3.02 7.88
N GLU A 122 2.13 2.25 7.68
CA GLU A 122 2.29 1.35 6.56
C GLU A 122 1.21 0.26 6.57
N GLY A 123 1.05 -0.45 7.69
CA GLY A 123 0.04 -1.50 7.84
C GLY A 123 -1.39 -1.00 7.61
N VAL A 124 -1.74 0.15 8.21
CA VAL A 124 -3.05 0.79 8.02
C VAL A 124 -3.24 1.21 6.57
N SER A 125 -2.21 1.76 5.93
CA SER A 125 -2.30 2.21 4.54
C SER A 125 -2.57 1.07 3.57
N PHE A 126 -1.98 -0.12 3.79
CA PHE A 126 -2.28 -1.33 3.02
C PHE A 126 -3.73 -1.78 3.16
N VAL A 127 -4.27 -1.74 4.39
CA VAL A 127 -5.68 -2.06 4.66
C VAL A 127 -6.61 -1.06 3.98
N LEU A 128 -6.32 0.24 4.11
CA LEU A 128 -7.11 1.30 3.46
C LEU A 128 -7.04 1.21 1.93
N PHE A 129 -5.87 0.90 1.39
CA PHE A 129 -5.68 0.61 -0.03
C PHE A 129 -6.58 -0.55 -0.46
N ALA A 130 -6.55 -1.68 0.25
CA ALA A 130 -7.41 -2.82 -0.04
C ALA A 130 -8.89 -2.44 -0.04
N ILE A 131 -9.38 -1.77 1.01
CA ILE A 131 -10.77 -1.32 1.10
C ILE A 131 -11.14 -0.37 -0.06
N SER A 132 -10.22 0.50 -0.46
CA SER A 132 -10.48 1.45 -1.55
C SER A 132 -10.61 0.78 -2.92
N LEU A 133 -10.07 -0.43 -3.12
CA LEU A 133 -10.27 -1.21 -4.35
C LEU A 133 -11.73 -1.62 -4.53
N LEU A 134 -12.47 -1.86 -3.44
CA LEU A 134 -13.91 -2.18 -3.50
C LEU A 134 -14.76 -1.01 -4.03
N LYS A 135 -14.22 0.21 -3.99
CA LYS A 135 -14.89 1.44 -4.45
C LYS A 135 -14.44 1.88 -5.84
N MET A 136 -13.45 1.21 -6.44
CA MET A 136 -13.01 1.49 -7.80
C MET A 136 -13.94 0.76 -8.79
N PRO A 137 -14.67 1.48 -9.66
CA PRO A 137 -15.46 0.87 -10.73
C PRO A 137 -14.57 0.36 -11.86
#